data_AF-A0A3B0Y1G2-F1
#
_entry.id   AF-A0A3B0Y1G2-F1
#
_cell.length_a   1.000
_cell.length_b   1.000
_cell.length_c   1.000
_cell.angle_alpha   90.00
_cell.angle_beta   90.00
_cell.angle_gamma   90.00
#
_symmetry.space_group_name_H-M   'P 1'
#
loop_
_entity.id
_entity.type
_entity.pdbx_description
1 polymer ?
#
loop_
_entity_poly.entity_id
_entity_poly.type
_entity_poly.pdbx_seq_one_letter_code
_entity_poly.pdbx_strand_id
1 'polypeptide(L)'
;MTLFAIGPFTDIACLRRAYPEVYGKVKEIIGLVGSLDGEPVINNTQVVDFNFAMDPTALGLVIQNSPVPVTFILFEVSQLGSLTLDSLQAWQRSASQMQQYYGSASIPHAEYWNEVFDISSGQALFDAHTVYYFLNPDLYLCEDNMLATANINNYPDLNAKTSGNTLVVESQANIGSVGEAVTGNSISGFVRACYGFKNAQSVQQFEQAVKSSIM
;
A
#
# COMPACT_ATOMS: atom_id res chain seq x y z
N MET A 1 19.38 -0.58 -6.08
CA MET A 1 18.61 -1.21 -4.98
C MET A 1 17.18 -0.70 -5.06
N THR A 2 16.19 -1.57 -4.90
CA THR A 2 14.77 -1.19 -4.83
C THR A 2 14.31 -1.32 -3.37
N LEU A 3 13.53 -0.36 -2.89
CA LEU A 3 12.97 -0.37 -1.54
C LEU A 3 11.48 -0.73 -1.60
N PHE A 4 11.06 -1.71 -0.80
CA PHE A 4 9.65 -2.06 -0.62
C PHE A 4 9.14 -1.45 0.69
N ALA A 5 8.30 -0.42 0.58
CA ALA A 5 7.71 0.29 1.71
C ALA A 5 6.36 -0.35 2.09
N ILE A 6 6.41 -1.38 2.93
CA ILE A 6 5.25 -2.11 3.46
C ILE A 6 4.86 -1.65 4.87
N GLY A 7 5.28 -0.44 5.23
CA GLY A 7 5.08 0.19 6.54
C GLY A 7 5.09 1.71 6.40
N PRO A 8 5.02 2.47 7.50
CA PRO A 8 5.17 3.92 7.47
C PRO A 8 6.49 4.34 6.84
N PHE A 9 6.47 5.45 6.08
CA PHE A 9 7.60 5.88 5.24
C PHE A 9 8.73 6.57 6.03
N THR A 10 8.66 6.57 7.36
CA THR A 10 9.54 7.29 8.28
C THR A 10 11.02 7.03 8.00
N ASP A 11 11.42 5.76 7.88
CA ASP A 11 12.83 5.40 7.65
C ASP A 11 13.34 5.88 6.28
N ILE A 12 12.48 5.86 5.26
CA ILE A 12 12.81 6.34 3.91
C ILE A 12 12.94 7.88 3.92
N ALA A 13 12.05 8.58 4.62
CA ALA A 13 12.16 10.02 4.82
C ALA A 13 13.42 10.40 5.60
N CYS A 14 13.78 9.62 6.63
CA CYS A 14 15.03 9.77 7.37
C CYS A 14 16.25 9.56 6.47
N LEU A 15 16.25 8.51 5.62
CA LEU A 15 17.30 8.27 4.63
C LEU A 15 17.44 9.47 3.69
N ARG A 16 16.33 9.97 3.15
CA ARG A 16 16.31 11.13 2.24
C ARG A 16 16.89 12.38 2.89
N ARG A 17 16.56 12.63 4.16
CA ARG A 17 17.01 13.82 4.90
C ARG A 17 18.45 13.73 5.37
N ALA A 18 18.86 12.57 5.90
CA ALA A 18 20.16 12.39 6.52
C ALA A 18 21.27 12.06 5.50
N TYR A 19 20.93 11.34 4.43
CA TYR A 19 21.89 10.85 3.42
C TYR A 19 21.34 11.02 2.00
N PRO A 20 21.10 12.27 1.53
CA PRO A 20 20.50 12.52 0.22
C PRO A 20 21.29 11.92 -0.95
N GLU A 21 22.62 11.81 -0.83
CA GLU A 21 23.50 11.16 -1.81
C GLU A 21 23.35 9.63 -1.86
N VAL A 22 22.94 9.02 -0.75
CA VAL A 22 22.60 7.58 -0.70
C VAL A 22 21.17 7.38 -1.20
N TYR A 23 20.24 8.23 -0.78
CA TYR A 23 18.86 8.23 -1.27
C TYR A 23 18.80 8.31 -2.79
N GLY A 24 19.57 9.21 -3.42
CA GLY A 24 19.65 9.34 -4.88
C GLY A 24 20.21 8.12 -5.63
N LYS A 25 20.75 7.11 -4.93
CA LYS A 25 21.19 5.83 -5.53
C LYS A 25 20.11 4.74 -5.46
N VAL A 26 19.01 4.98 -4.75
CA VAL A 26 17.85 4.09 -4.77
C VAL A 26 17.27 4.11 -6.19
N LYS A 27 17.03 2.92 -6.73
CA LYS A 27 16.51 2.74 -8.10
C LYS A 27 15.03 3.12 -8.16
N GLU A 28 14.29 2.69 -7.15
CA GLU A 28 12.84 2.86 -7.05
C GLU A 28 12.39 2.57 -5.62
N ILE A 29 11.32 3.23 -5.19
CA ILE A 29 10.56 2.92 -3.99
C ILE A 29 9.20 2.40 -4.43
N ILE A 30 8.82 1.20 -4.00
CA ILE A 30 7.49 0.62 -4.24
C ILE A 30 6.80 0.50 -2.89
N GLY A 31 5.71 1.22 -2.69
CA GLY A 31 5.02 1.28 -1.41
C GLY A 31 3.55 0.90 -1.48
N LEU A 32 3.06 0.22 -0.46
CA LEU A 32 1.63 0.01 -0.23
C LEU A 32 1.08 1.23 0.50
N VAL A 33 0.38 2.10 -0.23
CA VAL A 33 -0.16 3.33 0.37
C VAL A 33 -1.21 3.99 -0.53
N GLY A 34 -2.27 4.50 0.09
CA GLY A 34 -3.26 5.39 -0.51
C GLY A 34 -4.36 4.72 -1.32
N SER A 35 -5.30 5.52 -1.81
CA SER A 35 -6.38 5.15 -2.71
C SER A 35 -6.60 6.25 -3.76
N LEU A 36 -7.36 5.97 -4.82
CA LEU A 36 -7.60 6.93 -5.91
C LEU A 36 -8.35 8.19 -5.45
N ASP A 37 -9.32 8.02 -4.55
CA ASP A 37 -10.18 9.10 -4.04
C ASP A 37 -9.79 9.57 -2.63
N GLY A 38 -8.76 8.97 -2.05
CA GLY A 38 -8.34 9.18 -0.66
C GLY A 38 -9.25 8.56 0.39
N GLU A 39 -10.24 7.76 -0.02
CA GLU A 39 -11.19 7.08 0.84
C GLU A 39 -11.16 5.56 0.61
N PRO A 40 -10.18 4.84 1.18
CA PRO A 40 -10.14 3.39 1.03
C PRO A 40 -11.37 2.75 1.68
N VAL A 41 -11.97 1.78 0.99
CA VAL A 41 -13.19 1.09 1.44
C VAL A 41 -12.99 -0.42 1.43
N ILE A 42 -13.41 -1.10 2.50
CA ILE A 42 -13.55 -2.56 2.58
C ILE A 42 -15.01 -2.87 2.88
N ASN A 43 -15.68 -3.65 2.02
CA ASN A 43 -17.08 -4.07 2.22
C ASN A 43 -18.02 -2.94 2.69
N ASN A 44 -18.03 -1.81 1.96
CA ASN A 44 -18.80 -0.59 2.28
C ASN A 44 -18.40 0.13 3.59
N THR A 45 -17.34 -0.31 4.27
CA THR A 45 -16.78 0.35 5.44
C THR A 45 -15.58 1.18 5.01
N GLN A 46 -15.66 2.49 5.22
CA GLN A 46 -14.54 3.41 5.02
C GLN A 46 -13.47 3.13 6.06
N VAL A 47 -12.23 3.01 5.61
CA VAL A 47 -11.06 2.80 6.46
C VAL A 47 -10.03 3.89 6.24
N VAL A 48 -8.94 3.82 6.98
CA VAL A 48 -7.79 4.71 6.81
C VAL A 48 -6.61 3.88 6.38
N ASP A 49 -5.81 4.40 5.45
CA ASP A 49 -4.50 3.79 5.14
C ASP A 49 -3.57 3.87 6.36
N PHE A 50 -3.23 2.71 6.91
CA PHE A 50 -2.43 2.62 8.13
C PHE A 50 -1.02 3.20 7.94
N ASN A 51 -0.36 2.89 6.82
CA ASN A 51 1.02 3.32 6.56
C ASN A 51 1.12 4.84 6.45
N PHE A 52 0.14 5.47 5.81
CA PHE A 52 0.01 6.92 5.75
C PHE A 52 -0.37 7.53 7.11
N ALA A 53 -1.38 6.98 7.79
CA ALA A 53 -1.89 7.56 9.04
C ALA A 53 -0.83 7.63 10.16
N MET A 54 0.08 6.66 10.19
CA MET A 54 1.14 6.61 11.19
C MET A 54 2.20 7.71 11.01
N ASP A 55 2.53 8.07 9.78
CA ASP A 55 3.48 9.16 9.49
C ASP A 55 3.23 9.84 8.12
N PRO A 56 2.22 10.73 8.05
CA PRO A 56 1.84 11.41 6.82
C PRO A 56 2.88 12.45 6.39
N THR A 57 3.66 12.98 7.36
CA THR A 57 4.74 13.93 7.09
C THR A 57 5.89 13.22 6.36
N ALA A 58 6.26 12.02 6.80
CA ALA A 58 7.28 11.22 6.12
C ALA A 58 6.88 10.88 4.68
N LEU A 59 5.63 10.46 4.45
CA LEU A 59 5.18 10.18 3.08
C LEU A 59 5.28 11.43 2.20
N GLY A 60 4.79 12.57 2.68
CA GLY A 60 4.89 13.86 1.98
C GLY A 60 6.34 14.18 1.61
N LEU A 61 7.27 14.01 2.56
CA LEU A 61 8.71 14.20 2.32
C LEU A 61 9.29 13.23 1.30
N VAL A 62 8.76 12.00 1.18
CA VAL A 62 9.23 11.03 0.18
C VAL A 62 8.75 11.42 -1.21
N ILE A 63 7.50 11.83 -1.38
CA ILE A 63 6.94 12.13 -2.71
C ILE A 63 7.30 13.52 -3.24
N GLN A 64 7.45 14.53 -2.37
CA GLN A 64 7.69 15.90 -2.80
C GLN A 64 9.02 16.02 -3.54
N ASN A 65 9.02 16.45 -4.80
CA ASN A 65 10.23 16.63 -5.61
C ASN A 65 11.20 15.44 -5.50
N SER A 66 10.68 14.21 -5.49
CA SER A 66 11.53 13.03 -5.32
C SER A 66 12.44 12.83 -6.54
N PRO A 67 13.77 12.75 -6.37
CA PRO A 67 14.67 12.34 -7.45
C PRO A 67 14.62 10.82 -7.71
N VAL A 68 13.96 10.06 -6.83
CA VAL A 68 13.81 8.61 -6.92
C VAL A 68 12.39 8.30 -7.39
N PRO A 69 12.20 7.44 -8.41
CA PRO A 69 10.89 6.98 -8.82
C PRO A 69 10.13 6.33 -7.64
N VAL A 70 8.87 6.74 -7.47
CA VAL A 70 7.98 6.19 -6.43
C VAL A 70 6.77 5.57 -7.10
N THR A 71 6.54 4.30 -6.80
CA THR A 71 5.36 3.54 -7.25
C THR A 71 4.47 3.21 -6.05
N PHE A 72 3.21 3.62 -6.11
CA PHE A 72 2.19 3.27 -5.14
C PHE A 72 1.39 2.06 -5.60
N ILE A 73 1.30 1.06 -4.73
CA ILE A 73 0.28 0.02 -4.80
C ILE A 73 -0.89 0.54 -3.96
N LEU A 74 -1.95 0.96 -4.64
CA LEU A 74 -3.12 1.55 -3.99
C LEU A 74 -4.03 0.48 -3.41
N PHE A 75 -4.90 0.94 -2.50
CA PHE A 75 -5.83 0.13 -1.74
C PHE A 75 -6.78 -0.70 -2.63
N GLU A 76 -7.19 -0.17 -3.78
CA GLU A 76 -8.08 -0.81 -4.74
C GLU A 76 -7.50 -2.13 -5.28
N VAL A 77 -6.18 -2.17 -5.52
CA VAL A 77 -5.54 -3.41 -5.97
C VAL A 77 -5.05 -4.26 -4.81
N SER A 78 -4.55 -3.66 -3.74
CA SER A 78 -3.91 -4.40 -2.65
C SER A 78 -4.88 -5.22 -1.81
N GLN A 79 -6.17 -4.90 -1.87
CA GLN A 79 -7.22 -5.70 -1.24
C GLN A 79 -7.62 -6.94 -2.06
N LEU A 80 -7.09 -7.09 -3.29
CA LEU A 80 -7.43 -8.20 -4.18
C LEU A 80 -6.50 -9.39 -3.97
N GLY A 81 -7.09 -10.56 -3.79
CA GLY A 81 -6.35 -11.80 -3.58
C GLY A 81 -6.16 -12.12 -2.10
N SER A 82 -6.35 -13.39 -1.76
CA SER A 82 -6.38 -13.82 -0.37
C SER A 82 -5.93 -15.26 -0.19
N LEU A 83 -5.50 -15.59 1.02
CA LEU A 83 -5.39 -16.97 1.47
C LEU A 83 -6.65 -17.33 2.24
N THR A 84 -7.44 -18.25 1.69
CA THR A 84 -8.67 -18.71 2.34
C THR A 84 -8.37 -19.35 3.68
N LEU A 85 -9.32 -19.23 4.62
CA LEU A 85 -9.18 -19.84 5.94
C LEU A 85 -8.95 -21.36 5.84
N ASP A 86 -9.62 -22.03 4.91
CA ASP A 86 -9.41 -23.46 4.63
C ASP A 86 -7.95 -23.76 4.23
N SER A 87 -7.35 -22.92 3.38
CA SER A 87 -5.94 -23.09 2.98
C SER A 87 -5.01 -22.93 4.18
N LEU A 88 -5.27 -21.93 5.03
CA LEU A 88 -4.47 -21.65 6.22
C LEU A 88 -4.59 -22.76 7.26
N GLN A 89 -5.80 -23.29 7.50
CA GLN A 89 -6.04 -24.42 8.40
C GLN A 89 -5.40 -25.72 7.89
N ALA A 90 -5.40 -25.93 6.57
CA ALA A 90 -4.66 -27.05 5.97
C ALA A 90 -3.15 -26.90 6.19
N TRP A 91 -2.61 -25.69 6.01
CA TRP A 91 -1.19 -25.39 6.25
C TRP A 91 -0.78 -25.54 7.71
N GLN A 92 -1.62 -25.09 8.66
CA GLN A 92 -1.39 -25.27 10.10
C GLN A 92 -1.19 -26.74 10.49
N ARG A 93 -1.85 -27.66 9.78
CA ARG A 93 -1.78 -29.12 9.98
C ARG A 93 -0.75 -29.81 9.09
N SER A 94 -0.02 -29.06 8.26
CA SER A 94 0.98 -29.60 7.35
C SER A 94 2.24 -30.09 8.10
N ALA A 95 2.93 -31.06 7.50
CA ALA A 95 4.25 -31.48 7.94
C ALA A 95 5.37 -30.49 7.54
N SER A 96 5.12 -29.59 6.59
CA SER A 96 6.06 -28.53 6.23
C SER A 96 6.10 -27.48 7.34
N GLN A 97 7.28 -27.25 7.93
CA GLN A 97 7.48 -26.24 8.99
C GLN A 97 7.10 -24.83 8.51
N MET A 98 7.36 -24.52 7.23
CA MET A 98 7.01 -23.24 6.64
C MET A 98 5.49 -23.08 6.55
N GLN A 99 4.80 -24.06 5.98
CA GLN A 99 3.33 -24.05 5.92
C GLN A 99 2.72 -23.99 7.32
N GLN A 100 3.21 -24.78 8.27
CA GLN A 100 2.72 -24.78 9.65
C GLN A 100 2.86 -23.39 10.30
N TYR A 101 3.99 -22.73 10.10
CA TYR A 101 4.22 -21.37 10.58
C TYR A 101 3.24 -20.38 9.97
N TYR A 102 3.14 -20.31 8.63
CA TYR A 102 2.26 -19.38 7.96
C TYR A 102 0.78 -19.62 8.30
N GLY A 103 0.33 -20.88 8.32
CA GLY A 103 -1.01 -21.23 8.74
C GLY A 103 -1.30 -20.74 10.16
N SER A 104 -0.42 -21.04 11.11
CA SER A 104 -0.61 -20.65 12.52
C SER A 104 -0.54 -19.13 12.73
N ALA A 105 0.34 -18.43 12.02
CA ALA A 105 0.54 -16.99 12.17
C ALA A 105 -0.57 -16.16 11.51
N SER A 106 -1.17 -16.65 10.42
CA SER A 106 -2.17 -15.90 9.66
C SER A 106 -3.62 -16.14 10.10
N ILE A 107 -3.96 -17.30 10.68
CA ILE A 107 -5.34 -17.61 11.10
C ILE A 107 -5.94 -16.53 12.02
N PRO A 108 -5.27 -16.08 13.11
CA PRO A 108 -5.87 -15.10 14.01
C PRO A 108 -6.20 -13.77 13.33
N HIS A 109 -5.34 -13.31 12.42
CA HIS A 109 -5.59 -12.10 11.65
C HIS A 109 -6.71 -12.30 10.64
N ALA A 110 -6.75 -13.43 9.92
CA ALA A 110 -7.81 -13.74 8.97
C ALA A 110 -9.20 -13.81 9.64
N GLU A 111 -9.30 -14.40 10.83
CA GLU A 111 -10.54 -14.47 11.61
C GLU A 111 -10.99 -13.08 12.08
N TYR A 112 -10.07 -12.31 12.68
CA TYR A 112 -10.33 -10.93 13.08
C TYR A 112 -10.77 -10.05 11.90
N TRP A 113 -10.09 -10.17 10.76
CA TRP A 113 -10.37 -9.38 9.57
C TRP A 113 -11.75 -9.70 8.97
N ASN A 114 -12.09 -10.99 8.90
CA ASN A 114 -13.42 -11.44 8.49
C ASN A 114 -14.52 -10.92 9.42
N GLU A 115 -14.30 -10.94 10.73
CA GLU A 115 -15.25 -10.44 11.73
C GLU A 115 -15.47 -8.92 11.63
N VAL A 116 -14.38 -8.14 11.55
CA VAL A 116 -14.46 -6.67 11.52
C VAL A 116 -15.15 -6.14 10.27
N PHE A 117 -14.91 -6.77 9.11
CA PHE A 117 -15.41 -6.29 7.83
C PHE A 117 -16.61 -7.08 7.30
N ASP A 118 -17.12 -8.06 8.02
CA ASP A 118 -18.18 -8.97 7.57
C ASP A 118 -17.87 -9.59 6.20
N ILE A 119 -16.66 -10.14 6.06
CA ILE A 119 -16.17 -10.79 4.84
C ILE A 119 -15.73 -12.23 5.11
N SER A 120 -15.46 -12.99 4.04
CA SER A 120 -15.05 -14.40 4.12
C SER A 120 -13.84 -14.74 3.23
N SER A 121 -13.08 -13.74 2.78
CA SER A 121 -11.91 -13.93 1.93
C SER A 121 -10.71 -14.55 2.68
N GLY A 122 -10.62 -14.39 4.00
CA GLY A 122 -9.51 -14.89 4.80
C GLY A 122 -8.37 -13.87 4.90
N GLN A 123 -7.12 -14.33 4.77
CA GLN A 123 -5.96 -13.44 4.93
C GLN A 123 -5.72 -12.63 3.65
N ALA A 124 -5.92 -11.31 3.74
CA ALA A 124 -5.52 -10.38 2.70
C ALA A 124 -4.00 -10.34 2.51
N LEU A 125 -3.57 -10.11 1.27
CA LEU A 125 -2.16 -10.22 0.84
C LEU A 125 -1.52 -8.85 0.53
N PHE A 126 -2.00 -7.79 1.18
CA PHE A 126 -1.63 -6.39 0.96
C PHE A 126 -0.13 -6.17 0.62
N ASP A 127 0.76 -6.52 1.55
CA ASP A 127 2.20 -6.26 1.41
C ASP A 127 2.84 -7.04 0.26
N ALA A 128 2.34 -8.26 -0.02
CA ALA A 128 2.87 -9.12 -1.06
C ALA A 128 2.66 -8.54 -2.47
N HIS A 129 1.70 -7.62 -2.66
CA HIS A 129 1.54 -6.91 -3.93
C HIS A 129 2.77 -6.08 -4.30
N THR A 130 3.50 -5.52 -3.34
CA THR A 130 4.67 -4.68 -3.65
C THR A 130 5.76 -5.50 -4.36
N VAL A 131 6.03 -6.71 -3.86
CA VAL A 131 6.97 -7.65 -4.46
C VAL A 131 6.39 -8.26 -5.74
N TYR A 132 5.11 -8.63 -5.74
CA TYR A 132 4.49 -9.25 -6.90
C TYR A 132 4.39 -8.30 -8.10
N TYR A 133 4.09 -7.02 -7.87
CA TYR A 133 4.18 -5.95 -8.87
C TYR A 133 5.59 -5.83 -9.42
N PHE A 134 6.62 -5.81 -8.58
CA PHE A 134 8.00 -5.71 -9.03
C PHE A 134 8.40 -6.86 -9.97
N LEU A 135 7.93 -8.07 -9.67
CA LEU A 135 8.21 -9.26 -10.49
C LEU A 135 7.34 -9.34 -11.75
N ASN A 136 6.10 -8.83 -11.70
CA ASN A 136 5.09 -8.98 -12.74
C ASN A 136 4.34 -7.67 -13.02
N PRO A 137 5.04 -6.58 -13.38
CA PRO A 137 4.41 -5.25 -13.50
C PRO A 137 3.34 -5.23 -14.60
N ASP A 138 3.48 -6.08 -15.61
CA ASP A 138 2.53 -6.23 -16.71
C ASP A 138 1.20 -6.85 -16.30
N LEU A 139 1.03 -7.35 -15.07
CA LEU A 139 -0.26 -7.84 -14.59
C LEU A 139 -1.10 -6.75 -13.94
N TYR A 140 -0.51 -5.60 -13.62
CA TYR A 140 -1.17 -4.50 -12.94
C TYR A 140 -1.69 -3.45 -13.93
N LEU A 141 -2.78 -2.81 -13.55
CA LEU A 141 -3.27 -1.55 -14.13
C LEU A 141 -2.65 -0.42 -13.33
N CYS A 142 -1.83 0.39 -13.98
CA CYS A 142 -1.19 1.53 -13.36
C CYS A 142 -1.15 2.72 -14.32
N GLU A 143 -1.08 3.91 -13.74
CA GLU A 143 -0.90 5.18 -14.45
C GLU A 143 0.35 5.89 -13.91
N ASP A 144 1.12 6.49 -14.83
CA ASP A 144 2.29 7.30 -14.50
C ASP A 144 1.91 8.77 -14.29
N ASN A 145 2.72 9.48 -13.50
CA ASN A 145 2.55 10.91 -13.23
C ASN A 145 1.23 11.29 -12.57
N MET A 146 0.61 10.38 -11.82
CA MET A 146 -0.52 10.71 -10.95
C MET A 146 -0.09 11.66 -9.85
N LEU A 147 -0.93 12.63 -9.51
CA LEU A 147 -0.68 13.57 -8.44
C LEU A 147 -1.09 12.93 -7.10
N ALA A 148 -0.11 12.62 -6.26
CA ALA A 148 -0.35 12.27 -4.88
C ALA A 148 -0.29 13.53 -4.01
N THR A 149 -1.31 13.77 -3.20
CA THR A 149 -1.39 14.90 -2.28
C THR A 149 -1.65 14.39 -0.87
N ALA A 150 -0.64 14.53 0.00
CA ALA A 150 -0.75 14.29 1.43
C ALA A 150 -1.23 15.58 2.11
N ASN A 151 -2.49 15.60 2.55
CA ASN A 151 -3.03 16.65 3.40
C ASN A 151 -2.75 16.30 4.86
N ILE A 152 -2.05 17.17 5.57
CA ILE A 152 -1.58 16.93 6.94
C ILE A 152 -2.29 17.92 7.87
N ASN A 153 -3.47 17.52 8.37
CA ASN A 153 -4.24 18.26 9.35
C ASN A 153 -4.06 17.64 10.75
N ASN A 154 -3.41 18.39 11.64
CA ASN A 154 -3.21 18.07 13.07
C ASN A 154 -2.27 16.87 13.36
N TYR A 155 -1.07 16.82 12.75
CA TYR A 155 -0.03 15.84 13.06
C TYR A 155 1.12 16.44 13.92
N PRO A 156 1.65 15.74 14.94
CA PRO A 156 1.18 14.45 15.46
C PRO A 156 -0.16 14.61 16.19
N ASP A 157 -1.14 13.77 15.88
CA ASP A 157 -2.39 13.76 16.64
C ASP A 157 -2.19 13.01 17.95
N LEU A 158 -2.05 13.77 19.04
CA LEU A 158 -1.90 13.23 20.39
C LEU A 158 -3.22 12.69 20.97
N ASN A 159 -4.35 12.87 20.27
CA ASN A 159 -5.68 12.46 20.72
C ASN A 159 -6.21 11.18 20.05
N ALA A 160 -5.40 10.52 19.22
CA ALA A 160 -5.71 9.22 18.58
C ALA A 160 -7.03 9.16 17.81
N LYS A 161 -7.58 10.30 17.36
CA LYS A 161 -8.76 10.33 16.51
C LYS A 161 -8.27 10.46 15.09
N THR A 162 -8.24 9.33 14.37
CA THR A 162 -8.15 9.23 12.89
C THR A 162 -8.02 10.60 12.25
N SER A 163 -6.77 11.06 12.23
CA SER A 163 -6.41 12.44 11.95
C SER A 163 -7.12 12.91 10.69
N GLY A 164 -7.53 14.18 10.60
CA GLY A 164 -8.06 14.77 9.35
C GLY A 164 -7.05 14.81 8.19
N ASN A 165 -6.02 13.97 8.26
CA ASN A 165 -5.04 13.72 7.24
C ASN A 165 -5.68 12.85 6.15
N THR A 166 -5.48 13.24 4.90
CA THR A 166 -5.94 12.45 3.75
C THR A 166 -4.81 12.34 2.73
N LEU A 167 -4.77 11.23 2.01
CA LEU A 167 -3.87 11.04 0.89
C LEU A 167 -4.70 10.78 -0.35
N VAL A 168 -4.75 11.76 -1.25
CA VAL A 168 -5.50 11.65 -2.51
C VAL A 168 -4.53 11.37 -3.65
N VAL A 169 -4.87 10.41 -4.53
CA VAL A 169 -4.05 10.04 -5.69
C VAL A 169 -4.90 10.12 -6.96
N GLU A 170 -4.77 11.22 -7.70
CA GLU A 170 -5.64 11.50 -8.84
C GLU A 170 -4.87 11.64 -10.17
N SER A 171 -5.55 11.31 -11.27
CA SER A 171 -5.01 11.52 -12.63
C SER A 171 -4.87 13.02 -12.90
N GLN A 172 -3.82 13.40 -13.63
CA GLN A 172 -3.63 14.80 -14.01
C GLN A 172 -4.79 15.38 -14.83
N ALA A 173 -5.49 14.54 -15.60
CA ALA A 173 -6.64 14.97 -16.38
C ALA A 173 -7.84 15.41 -15.52
N ASN A 174 -7.87 15.00 -14.26
CA ASN A 174 -8.94 15.31 -13.30
C ASN A 174 -8.60 16.49 -12.39
N ILE A 175 -7.34 16.94 -12.40
CA ILE A 175 -6.96 18.19 -11.75
C ILE A 175 -7.64 19.30 -12.56
N GLY A 176 -8.68 19.92 -12.00
CA GLY A 176 -9.27 21.12 -12.58
C GLY A 176 -8.19 22.18 -12.87
N SER A 177 -8.50 23.25 -13.58
CA SER A 177 -7.57 24.38 -13.74
C SER A 177 -7.29 25.03 -12.38
N VAL A 178 -6.38 24.45 -11.60
CA VAL A 178 -6.04 24.88 -10.24
C VAL A 178 -4.88 25.86 -10.35
N GLY A 179 -5.20 27.13 -10.11
CA GLY A 179 -4.20 28.15 -9.80
C GLY A 179 -3.44 27.78 -8.52
N GLU A 180 -2.18 28.17 -8.50
CA GLU A 180 -1.28 28.01 -7.35
C GLU A 180 -1.94 28.46 -6.04
N ALA A 181 -2.12 27.52 -5.11
CA ALA A 181 -2.14 27.79 -3.68
C ALA A 181 -1.88 26.49 -2.90
N VAL A 182 -0.60 26.15 -2.73
CA VAL A 182 -0.14 25.28 -1.63
C VAL A 182 -0.45 26.02 -0.33
N THR A 183 -1.52 25.63 0.36
CA THR A 183 -1.70 26.05 1.76
C THR A 183 -0.79 25.18 2.62
N GLY A 184 -0.24 25.73 3.70
CA GLY A 184 0.96 25.21 4.40
C GLY A 184 0.89 23.80 5.02
N ASN A 185 -0.20 23.05 4.81
CA ASN A 185 -0.45 21.71 5.36
C ASN A 185 -0.54 20.61 4.30
N SER A 186 -0.42 20.92 3.01
CA SER A 186 -0.49 19.90 1.93
C SER A 186 0.87 19.73 1.27
N ILE A 187 1.29 18.48 1.09
CA ILE A 187 2.54 18.11 0.41
C ILE A 187 2.20 17.19 -0.75
N SER A 188 2.57 17.60 -1.97
CA SER A 188 2.27 16.84 -3.18
C SER A 188 3.52 16.41 -3.95
N GLY A 189 3.39 15.34 -4.71
CA GLY A 189 4.41 14.82 -5.62
C GLY A 189 3.80 13.93 -6.69
N PHE A 190 4.57 13.66 -7.74
CA PHE A 190 4.15 12.76 -8.80
C PHE A 190 4.64 11.35 -8.53
N VAL A 191 3.74 10.38 -8.71
CA VAL A 191 4.00 8.96 -8.52
C VAL A 191 3.48 8.16 -9.71
N ARG A 192 3.99 6.94 -9.87
CA ARG A 192 3.24 5.90 -10.57
C ARG A 192 2.27 5.29 -9.58
N ALA A 193 1.01 5.07 -9.94
CA ALA A 193 0.06 4.40 -9.04
C ALA A 193 -0.63 3.23 -9.74
N CYS A 194 -0.67 2.09 -9.04
CA CYS A 194 -1.31 0.86 -9.49
C CYS A 194 -2.59 0.63 -8.69
N TYR A 195 -3.72 0.51 -9.37
CA TYR A 195 -5.06 0.52 -8.77
C TYR A 195 -5.92 -0.69 -9.18
N GLY A 196 -5.39 -1.59 -10.02
CA GLY A 196 -6.07 -2.85 -10.31
C GLY A 196 -5.16 -3.91 -10.90
N PHE A 197 -5.72 -5.10 -11.12
CA PHE A 197 -5.15 -6.13 -11.98
C PHE A 197 -5.77 -6.05 -13.37
N LYS A 198 -5.04 -6.48 -14.41
CA LYS A 198 -5.54 -6.49 -15.79
C LYS A 198 -6.78 -7.37 -15.99
N ASN A 199 -6.91 -8.45 -15.21
CA ASN A 199 -8.05 -9.37 -15.28
C ASN A 199 -8.08 -10.30 -14.04
N ALA A 200 -9.17 -11.05 -13.88
CA ALA A 200 -9.35 -12.02 -12.79
C ALA A 200 -8.28 -13.13 -12.78
N GLN A 201 -7.74 -13.52 -13.94
CA GLN A 201 -6.66 -14.51 -14.00
C GLN A 201 -5.38 -14.00 -13.34
N SER A 202 -5.11 -12.70 -13.40
CA SER A 202 -3.95 -12.08 -12.74
C SER A 202 -4.04 -12.19 -11.21
N VAL A 203 -5.25 -12.08 -10.64
CA VAL A 203 -5.49 -12.31 -9.20
C VAL A 203 -5.19 -13.76 -8.83
N GLN A 204 -5.68 -14.71 -9.62
CA GLN A 204 -5.43 -16.14 -9.39
C GLN A 204 -3.93 -16.47 -9.48
N GLN A 205 -3.23 -15.89 -10.46
CA GLN A 205 -1.77 -16.04 -10.59
C GLN A 205 -1.05 -15.51 -9.36
N PHE A 206 -1.47 -14.34 -8.83
CA PHE A 206 -0.93 -13.78 -7.60
C PHE A 206 -1.13 -14.71 -6.40
N GLU A 207 -2.35 -15.19 -6.16
CA GLU A 207 -2.65 -16.12 -5.06
C GLU A 207 -1.83 -17.41 -5.17
N GLN A 208 -1.70 -17.95 -6.39
CA GLN A 208 -0.90 -19.15 -6.63
C GLN A 208 0.60 -18.92 -6.45
N ALA A 209 1.12 -17.76 -6.85
CA ALA A 209 2.51 -17.39 -6.64
C ALA A 209 2.83 -17.31 -5.13
N VAL A 210 1.95 -16.69 -4.34
CA VAL A 210 2.10 -16.63 -2.88
C VAL A 210 2.04 -18.03 -2.27
N LYS A 211 1.03 -18.84 -2.63
CA LYS A 211 0.93 -20.23 -2.15
C LYS A 211 2.17 -21.06 -2.50
N SER A 212 2.71 -20.89 -3.70
CA SER A 212 3.89 -21.63 -4.17
C SER A 212 5.17 -21.20 -3.48
N SER A 213 5.26 -19.96 -3.01
CA SER A 213 6.41 -19.48 -2.23
C SER A 213 6.49 -20.06 -0.81
N ILE A 214 5.42 -20.72 -0.36
CA ILE A 214 5.25 -21.29 0.99
C ILE A 214 5.33 -22.84 0.94
N MET A 215 5.44 -23.45 -0.25
CA MET A 215 5.64 -24.89 -0.44
C MET A 215 7.08 -25.31 -0.18
#